data_AF-A0A3N5P103-F1
#
_entry.id   AF-A0A3N5P103-F1
#
_cell.length_a   1.000
_cell.length_b   1.000
_cell.length_c   1.000
_cell.angle_alpha   90.00
_cell.angle_beta   90.00
_cell.angle_gamma   90.00
#
_symmetry.space_group_name_H-M   'P 1'
#
loop_
_entity.id
_entity.type
_entity.pdbx_description
1 polymer ?
#
loop_
_entity_poly.entity_id
_entity_poly.type
_entity_poly.pdbx_seq_one_letter_code
_entity_poly.pdbx_strand_id
1 'polypeptide(L)'
;MSESKQINFTIVPDESADAPRTYANFCAVNHTPFDFTLTFCEMAPLSEKDIRAAESEHVVRAAVKSRVVLPVQVVPTLIAALQEQLRIYTESAGNAGRGPIH
;
A
#
# COMPACT_ATOMS: atom_id res chain seq x y z
N MET A 1 30.06 -29.59 17.28
CA MET A 1 29.44 -28.60 16.38
C MET A 1 27.95 -28.87 16.41
N SER A 2 27.15 -28.01 17.02
CA SER A 2 25.70 -28.24 17.09
C SER A 2 25.09 -27.81 15.76
N GLU A 3 24.59 -28.77 14.98
CA GLU A 3 23.85 -28.48 13.75
C GLU A 3 22.60 -27.66 14.09
N SER A 4 22.57 -26.42 13.62
CA SER A 4 21.39 -25.57 13.70
C SER A 4 20.32 -26.12 12.76
N LYS A 5 19.25 -26.67 13.34
CA LYS A 5 18.10 -27.23 12.61
C LYS A 5 17.41 -26.11 11.81
N GLN A 6 17.48 -26.17 10.47
CA GLN A 6 16.65 -25.34 9.60
C GLN A 6 15.21 -25.85 9.65
N ILE A 7 14.26 -24.95 9.94
CA ILE A 7 12.83 -25.25 9.97
C ILE A 7 12.16 -24.31 8.97
N ASN A 8 11.28 -24.84 8.12
CA ASN A 8 10.41 -24.04 7.26
C ASN A 8 9.26 -23.49 8.09
N PHE A 9 8.97 -22.19 7.96
CA PHE A 9 7.85 -21.55 8.63
C PHE A 9 7.12 -20.60 7.68
N THR A 10 5.82 -20.45 7.90
CA THR A 10 4.98 -19.48 7.21
C THR A 10 4.82 -18.27 8.13
N ILE A 11 5.10 -17.08 7.59
CA ILE A 11 4.84 -15.84 8.30
C ILE A 11 3.36 -15.51 8.11
N VAL A 12 2.63 -15.40 9.21
CA VAL A 12 1.25 -14.91 9.22
C VAL A 12 1.19 -13.62 10.03
N PRO A 13 0.41 -12.61 9.61
CA PRO A 13 0.16 -11.45 10.44
C PRO A 13 -0.46 -11.86 11.78
N ASP A 14 -0.01 -11.25 12.87
CA ASP A 14 -0.64 -11.41 14.18
C ASP A 14 -1.78 -10.39 14.31
N GLU A 15 -3.02 -10.87 14.24
CA GLU A 15 -4.22 -10.03 14.39
C GLU A 15 -4.49 -9.60 15.83
N SER A 16 -3.78 -10.16 16.81
CA SER A 16 -3.88 -9.75 18.23
C SER A 16 -3.03 -8.51 18.55
N ALA A 17 -2.09 -8.15 17.67
CA ALA A 17 -1.35 -6.91 17.77
C ALA A 17 -2.26 -5.74 17.40
N ASP A 18 -2.46 -4.80 18.35
CA ASP A 18 -3.28 -3.59 18.18
C ASP A 18 -2.58 -2.56 17.27
N ALA A 19 -2.45 -2.91 15.99
CA ALA A 19 -1.96 -2.00 14.96
C ALA A 19 -3.14 -1.25 14.33
N PRO A 20 -3.17 0.10 14.41
CA PRO A 20 -4.30 0.86 13.91
C PRO A 20 -4.41 0.78 12.39
N ARG A 21 -5.59 0.39 11.89
CA ARG A 21 -5.90 0.47 10.46
C ARG A 21 -5.94 1.94 10.03
N THR A 22 -5.02 2.31 9.15
CA THR A 22 -4.89 3.68 8.65
C THR A 22 -5.41 3.78 7.22
N TYR A 23 -6.34 4.71 6.98
CA TYR A 23 -6.81 5.00 5.62
C TYR A 23 -5.83 5.95 4.90
N ALA A 24 -5.58 5.66 3.64
CA ALA A 24 -4.84 6.51 2.71
C ALA A 24 -5.37 6.28 1.30
N ASN A 25 -5.41 7.34 0.49
CA ASN A 25 -5.88 7.31 -0.89
C ASN A 25 -4.79 7.70 -1.90
N PHE A 26 -3.60 8.02 -1.40
CA PHE A 26 -2.43 8.30 -2.22
C PHE A 26 -1.20 7.63 -1.61
N CYS A 27 -0.32 7.10 -2.45
CA CYS A 27 0.95 6.53 -2.03
C CYS A 27 2.07 7.08 -2.91
N ALA A 28 2.97 7.86 -2.31
CA ALA A 28 4.21 8.26 -2.95
C ALA A 28 5.28 7.17 -2.71
N VAL A 29 5.92 6.73 -3.80
CA VAL A 29 6.98 5.72 -3.76
C VAL A 29 8.29 6.40 -4.10
N ASN A 30 9.28 6.27 -3.22
CA ASN A 30 10.64 6.72 -3.47
C ASN A 30 11.62 5.59 -3.13
N HIS A 31 12.86 5.66 -3.61
CA HIS A 31 13.85 4.63 -3.32
C HIS A 31 15.26 5.20 -3.18
N THR A 32 16.10 4.43 -2.51
CA THR A 32 17.56 4.55 -2.49
C THR A 32 18.14 3.27 -3.09
N PRO A 33 19.47 3.13 -3.23
CA PRO A 33 20.07 1.86 -3.60
C PRO A 33 19.82 0.70 -2.61
N PHE A 34 19.35 0.99 -1.39
CA PHE A 34 19.24 0.01 -0.31
C PHE A 34 17.79 -0.29 0.10
N ASP A 35 16.87 0.65 -0.12
CA ASP A 35 15.48 0.53 0.31
C ASP A 35 14.48 1.30 -0.57
N PHE A 36 13.20 0.99 -0.37
CA PHE A 36 12.06 1.73 -0.87
C PHE A 36 11.31 2.36 0.29
N THR A 37 10.85 3.59 0.11
CA THR A 37 9.97 4.28 1.06
C THR A 37 8.59 4.47 0.45
N LEU A 38 7.57 3.87 1.06
CA LEU A 38 6.16 4.09 0.76
C LEU A 38 5.62 5.15 1.71
N THR A 39 5.23 6.30 1.19
CA THR A 39 4.59 7.38 1.96
C THR A 39 3.11 7.41 1.63
N PHE A 40 2.29 6.92 2.56
CA PHE A 40 0.84 6.91 2.44
C PHE A 40 0.27 8.23 2.95
N CYS A 41 -0.52 8.88 2.11
CA CYS A 41 -1.15 10.16 2.41
C CYS A 41 -2.67 10.05 2.29
N GLU A 42 -3.36 10.90 3.05
CA GLU A 42 -4.76 11.21 2.83
C GLU A 42 -4.84 12.56 2.12
N MET A 43 -5.34 12.54 0.89
CA MET A 43 -5.69 13.73 0.13
C MET A 43 -7.18 14.03 0.34
N ALA A 44 -7.46 15.14 1.01
CA ALA A 44 -8.80 15.73 1.00
C ALA A 44 -9.04 16.44 -0.34
N PRO A 45 -10.30 16.63 -0.77
CA PRO A 45 -10.63 17.54 -1.86
C PRO A 45 -9.98 18.90 -1.61
N LEU A 46 -9.36 19.48 -2.65
CA LEU A 46 -8.66 20.75 -2.53
C LEU A 46 -9.64 21.88 -2.22
N SER A 47 -9.29 22.72 -1.25
CA SER A 47 -10.01 23.97 -1.03
C SER A 47 -9.71 24.95 -2.17
N GLU A 48 -10.57 25.95 -2.37
CA GLU A 48 -10.30 27.03 -3.35
C GLU A 48 -8.96 27.73 -3.08
N LYS A 49 -8.55 27.82 -1.81
CA LYS A 49 -7.25 28.37 -1.42
C LYS A 49 -6.09 27.49 -1.90
N ASP A 50 -6.23 26.17 -1.75
CA ASP A 50 -5.21 25.22 -2.20
C ASP A 50 -5.11 25.19 -3.72
N ILE A 51 -6.24 25.32 -4.42
CA ILE A 51 -6.29 25.41 -5.89
C ILE A 51 -5.54 26.66 -6.36
N ARG A 52 -5.81 27.84 -5.79
CA ARG A 52 -5.11 29.08 -6.15
C ARG A 52 -3.61 29.04 -5.86
N ALA A 53 -3.20 28.41 -4.74
CA ALA A 53 -1.79 28.22 -4.44
C ALA A 53 -1.13 27.22 -5.42
N ALA A 54 -1.85 26.16 -5.79
CA ALA A 54 -1.39 25.19 -6.77
C ALA A 54 -1.34 25.76 -8.20
N GLU A 55 -2.11 26.78 -8.54
CA GLU A 55 -2.01 27.48 -9.84
C GLU A 55 -0.65 28.18 -10.02
N SER A 56 -0.03 28.66 -8.94
CA SER A 56 1.30 29.29 -9.01
C SER A 56 2.45 28.31 -8.86
N GLU A 57 2.33 27.32 -7.97
CA GLU A 57 3.44 26.42 -7.61
C GLU A 57 3.35 25.05 -8.28
N HIS A 58 2.19 24.69 -8.85
CA HIS A 58 1.87 23.37 -9.39
C HIS A 58 2.13 22.22 -8.39
N VAL A 59 2.07 22.50 -7.09
CA VAL A 59 2.31 21.54 -6.01
C VAL A 59 1.14 21.52 -5.03
N VAL A 60 0.67 20.32 -4.71
CA VAL A 60 -0.33 20.07 -3.66
C VAL A 60 0.32 19.24 -2.56
N ARG A 61 0.17 19.67 -1.30
CA ARG A 61 0.75 18.98 -0.13
C ARG A 61 -0.34 18.17 0.57
N ALA A 62 -0.18 16.85 0.56
CA ALA A 62 -1.08 15.94 1.26
C ALA A 62 -0.59 15.63 2.68
N ALA A 63 -1.52 15.35 3.59
CA ALA A 63 -1.19 14.95 4.96
C ALA A 63 -0.66 13.50 4.96
N VAL A 64 0.58 13.31 5.43
CA VAL A 64 1.18 11.98 5.59
C VAL A 64 0.52 11.26 6.75
N LYS A 65 0.08 10.03 6.50
CA LYS A 65 -0.57 9.16 7.50
C LYS A 65 0.34 8.04 7.98
N SER A 66 1.13 7.48 7.06
CA SER A 66 2.10 6.44 7.39
C SER A 66 3.29 6.50 6.44
N ARG A 67 4.45 6.10 6.94
CA ARG A 67 5.66 5.92 6.15
C ARG A 67 6.26 4.56 6.46
N VAL A 68 6.43 3.75 5.43
CA VAL A 68 6.96 2.39 5.53
C VAL A 68 8.23 2.30 4.71
N VAL A 69 9.32 1.82 5.31
CA VAL A 69 10.58 1.55 4.63
C VAL A 69 10.71 0.04 4.42
N LEU A 70 11.01 -0.35 3.18
CA LEU A 70 11.10 -1.74 2.75
C LEU A 70 12.50 -2.00 2.17
N PRO A 71 13.20 -3.06 2.60
CA PRO A 71 14.41 -3.50 1.92
C PRO A 71 14.13 -3.84 0.45
N VAL A 72 15.08 -3.54 -0.44
CA VAL A 72 14.94 -3.80 -1.89
C VAL A 72 14.54 -5.25 -2.20
N GLN A 73 15.00 -6.21 -1.39
CA GLN A 73 14.71 -7.63 -1.56
C GLN A 73 13.23 -8.00 -1.34
N VAL A 74 12.49 -7.21 -0.57
CA VAL A 74 11.06 -7.46 -0.26
C VAL A 74 10.13 -6.96 -1.35
N VAL A 75 10.57 -5.95 -2.12
CA VAL A 75 9.73 -5.22 -3.08
C VAL A 75 9.14 -6.11 -4.19
N PRO A 76 9.90 -7.02 -4.84
CA PRO A 76 9.34 -7.87 -5.89
C PRO A 76 8.19 -8.76 -5.39
N THR A 77 8.35 -9.34 -4.20
CA THR A 77 7.30 -10.18 -3.58
C THR A 77 6.07 -9.36 -3.22
N LEU A 78 6.24 -8.13 -2.72
CA LEU A 78 5.13 -7.22 -2.45
C LEU A 78 4.36 -6.88 -3.74
N ILE A 79 5.07 -6.56 -4.83
CA ILE A 79 4.43 -6.25 -6.12
C ILE A 79 3.60 -7.43 -6.62
N ALA A 80 4.18 -8.65 -6.60
CA ALA A 80 3.48 -9.85 -7.03
C ALA A 80 2.22 -10.12 -6.18
N ALA A 81 2.31 -9.99 -4.86
CA ALA A 81 1.18 -10.15 -3.97
C ALA A 81 0.08 -9.12 -4.23
N LEU A 82 0.43 -7.85 -4.43
CA LEU A 82 -0.53 -6.78 -4.74
C LEU A 82 -1.22 -7.01 -6.09
N GLN A 83 -0.47 -7.40 -7.12
CA GLN A 83 -1.03 -7.72 -8.43
C GLN A 83 -2.02 -8.88 -8.36
N GLU A 84 -1.68 -9.93 -7.61
CA GLU A 84 -2.57 -11.09 -7.44
C GLU A 84 -3.83 -10.73 -6.66
N GLN A 85 -3.72 -9.97 -5.57
CA GLN A 85 -4.89 -9.51 -4.82
C GLN A 85 -5.80 -8.60 -5.67
N LEU A 86 -5.21 -7.75 -6.52
CA LEU A 86 -5.98 -6.93 -7.45
C LEU A 86 -6.70 -7.78 -8.51
N ARG A 87 -6.05 -8.84 -9.02
CA ARG A 87 -6.66 -9.80 -9.96
C ARG A 87 -7.86 -10.49 -9.31
N ILE A 88 -7.68 -11.07 -8.12
CA ILE A 88 -8.74 -11.74 -7.35
C ILE A 88 -9.90 -10.77 -7.08
N TYR A 89 -9.60 -9.55 -6.63
CA TYR A 89 -10.60 -8.52 -6.38
C TYR A 89 -11.42 -8.21 -7.64
N THR A 90 -10.75 -8.00 -8.77
CA THR A 90 -11.41 -7.65 -10.04
C THR A 90 -12.28 -8.79 -10.56
N GLU A 91 -11.82 -10.03 -10.46
CA GLU A 91 -12.61 -11.22 -10.83
C GLU A 91 -13.84 -11.39 -9.94
N SER A 92 -13.69 -11.17 -8.63
CA SER A 92 -14.80 -11.23 -7.68
C SER A 92 -15.84 -10.12 -7.92
N ALA A 93 -15.38 -8.89 -8.22
CA ALA A 93 -16.24 -7.76 -8.54
C ALA A 93 -16.96 -7.94 -9.89
N GLY A 94 -16.28 -8.53 -10.88
CA GLY A 94 -16.88 -8.88 -12.18
C GLY A 94 -17.98 -9.95 -12.06
N ASN A 95 -17.86 -10.88 -11.10
CA ASN A 95 -18.89 -11.88 -10.82
C ASN A 95 -20.06 -11.33 -9.98
N ALA A 96 -19.85 -10.30 -9.16
CA ALA A 96 -20.93 -9.64 -8.41
C ALA A 96 -21.93 -8.89 -9.33
N GLY A 97 -21.51 -8.52 -10.56
CA GLY A 97 -22.37 -7.92 -11.59
C GLY A 97 -23.18 -8.92 -12.43
N ARG A 98 -22.95 -10.24 -12.26
CA ARG A 98 -23.71 -11.31 -12.92
C ARG A 98 -24.53 -12.09 -11.88
N GLY A 99 -25.42 -11.40 -11.17
CA GLY A 99 -26.54 -12.07 -10.53
C GLY A 99 -27.43 -12.75 -11.58
N PRO A 100 -28.17 -13.82 -11.24
CA PRO A 100 -29.07 -14.46 -12.19
C PRO A 100 -30.06 -13.44 -12.74
N ILE A 101 -30.14 -13.38 -14.07
CA ILE A 101 -31.17 -12.65 -14.79
C ILE A 101 -32.48 -13.37 -14.46
N HIS A 102 -33.40 -12.68 -13.78
CA HIS A 102 -34.80 -13.09 -13.66
C HIS A 102 -35.61 -12.45 -14.78
#